data_AF-A0A1C7LNZ4-F1
#
_entry.id   AF-A0A1C7LNZ4-F1
#
_cell.length_a   1.000
_cell.length_b   1.000
_cell.length_c   1.000
_cell.angle_alpha   90.00
_cell.angle_beta   90.00
_cell.angle_gamma   90.00
#
_symmetry.space_group_name_H-M   'P 1'
#
loop_
_entity.id
_entity.type
_entity.pdbx_description
1 polymer ?
#
loop_
_entity_poly.entity_id
_entity_poly.type
_entity_poly.pdbx_seq_one_letter_code
_entity_poly.pdbx_strand_id
1 'polypeptide(L)'
;MSAASFDGTLSVDVCCVSSAGMGNGPLSALLDALRTHLDIDLSLREYTEHAIGTGQDAKAASYVELVAPTQDVKDMRRATESWWGVGVDADIAASGLRAVLSAVNSAIGDRALPELKLSVGFNAKSGQADIASAIVNSLGLELPRRLQASFFEVVQRAARDSGEISYTDLITLFRETYGYETHDNEDRFAVKTFKFENLGGSGGSKLSGDFLINGKPEHIEAQGNGPLSAAVAALNSRLEGKVSIREYAEHSIGEGSEVKAASYVEFAYEADGGAKKLNAWGIATDTDITASGLKAVMCAARRVDCVVRQIFGEK
;
A
#
# COMPACT_ATOMS: atom_id res chain seq x y z
N MET A 1 -18.30 13.70 30.38
CA MET A 1 -18.88 13.24 29.10
C MET A 1 -17.79 12.48 28.38
N SER A 2 -18.04 11.23 27.99
CA SER A 2 -17.05 10.44 27.23
C SER A 2 -16.98 10.98 25.81
N ALA A 3 -15.83 11.53 25.42
CA ALA A 3 -15.55 11.81 24.01
C ALA A 3 -15.41 10.47 23.28
N ALA A 4 -16.17 10.29 22.20
CA ALA A 4 -16.00 9.19 21.26
C ALA A 4 -15.16 9.68 20.08
N SER A 5 -14.20 8.88 19.67
CA SER A 5 -13.40 9.12 18.46
C SER A 5 -13.86 8.19 17.35
N PHE A 6 -13.96 8.73 16.14
CA PHE A 6 -14.00 7.95 14.92
C PHE A 6 -12.58 7.89 14.37
N ASP A 7 -12.12 6.68 14.08
CA ASP A 7 -10.90 6.41 13.34
C ASP A 7 -11.24 5.33 12.31
N GLY A 8 -11.28 5.71 11.05
CA GLY A 8 -11.77 4.83 10.00
C GLY A 8 -11.43 5.30 8.60
N THR A 9 -11.47 4.35 7.67
CA THR A 9 -11.22 4.60 6.25
C THR A 9 -12.54 4.84 5.53
N LEU A 10 -12.67 5.99 4.88
CA LEU A 10 -13.79 6.35 4.01
C LEU A 10 -13.39 6.18 2.55
N SER A 11 -14.26 5.63 1.72
CA SER A 11 -14.05 5.66 0.26
C SER A 11 -14.67 6.95 -0.30
N VAL A 12 -13.84 7.76 -0.94
CA VAL A 12 -14.19 9.04 -1.58
C VAL A 12 -13.73 8.96 -3.03
N ASP A 13 -14.67 9.00 -3.98
CA ASP A 13 -14.37 8.86 -5.42
C ASP A 13 -13.43 7.70 -5.75
N VAL A 14 -13.71 6.52 -5.16
CA VAL A 14 -12.94 5.27 -5.30
C VAL A 14 -11.57 5.29 -4.57
N CYS A 15 -11.18 6.41 -3.96
CA CYS A 15 -9.98 6.51 -3.13
C CYS A 15 -10.28 6.28 -1.64
N CYS A 16 -9.50 5.43 -0.99
CA CYS A 16 -9.60 5.20 0.45
C CYS A 16 -8.87 6.29 1.24
N VAL A 17 -9.57 6.95 2.15
CA VAL A 17 -9.07 8.08 2.95
C VAL A 17 -9.22 7.74 4.42
N SER A 18 -8.10 7.65 5.13
CA SER A 18 -8.11 7.58 6.59
C SER A 18 -8.58 8.91 7.15
N SER A 19 -9.62 8.87 7.96
CA SER A 19 -10.23 10.06 8.54
C SER A 19 -10.49 9.84 10.02
N ALA A 20 -10.14 10.84 10.81
CA ALA A 20 -10.39 10.85 12.24
C ALA A 20 -11.26 12.06 12.60
N GLY A 21 -12.19 11.85 13.52
CA GLY A 21 -13.07 12.89 14.03
C GLY A 21 -13.46 12.64 15.48
N MET A 22 -13.87 13.70 16.17
CA MET A 22 -14.28 13.62 17.57
C MET A 22 -15.74 14.00 17.74
N GLY A 23 -16.43 13.33 18.66
CA GLY A 23 -17.81 13.63 18.96
C GLY A 23 -18.27 13.03 20.27
N ASN A 24 -19.56 13.18 20.56
CA ASN A 24 -20.18 12.57 21.74
C ASN A 24 -20.73 11.17 21.46
N GLY A 25 -20.51 10.65 20.25
CA GLY A 25 -20.86 9.31 19.78
C GLY A 25 -20.36 9.06 18.34
N PRO A 26 -20.47 7.83 17.82
CA PRO A 26 -19.88 7.43 16.53
C PRO A 26 -20.35 8.29 15.35
N LEU A 27 -21.65 8.59 15.27
CA LEU A 27 -22.23 9.38 14.19
C LEU A 27 -21.73 10.83 14.21
N SER A 28 -21.67 11.44 15.40
CA SER A 28 -21.13 12.80 15.55
C SER A 28 -19.63 12.89 15.26
N ALA A 29 -18.88 11.84 15.58
CA ALA A 29 -17.46 11.76 15.29
C ALA A 29 -17.19 11.57 13.78
N LEU A 30 -18.03 10.79 13.09
CA LEU A 30 -18.00 10.71 11.63
C LEU A 30 -18.36 12.05 10.97
N LEU A 31 -19.40 12.74 11.43
CA LEU A 31 -19.77 14.06 10.90
C LEU A 31 -18.64 15.09 11.10
N ASP A 32 -17.96 15.06 12.25
CA ASP A 32 -16.78 15.90 12.48
C ASP A 32 -15.61 15.55 11.53
N ALA A 33 -15.39 14.27 11.23
CA ALA A 33 -14.40 13.84 10.25
C ALA A 33 -14.75 14.34 8.84
N LEU A 34 -16.01 14.20 8.42
CA LEU A 34 -16.48 14.68 7.11
C LEU A 34 -16.37 16.21 6.97
N ARG A 35 -16.70 16.96 8.03
CA ARG A 35 -16.54 18.41 8.07
C ARG A 35 -15.07 18.81 7.96
N THR A 36 -14.21 18.19 8.77
CA THR A 36 -12.79 18.52 8.86
C THR A 36 -12.02 18.19 7.59
N HIS A 37 -12.28 17.00 7.01
CA HIS A 37 -11.45 16.46 5.94
C HIS A 37 -12.04 16.67 4.55
N LEU A 38 -13.37 16.79 4.42
CA LEU A 38 -14.07 16.86 3.13
C LEU A 38 -14.88 18.15 2.92
N ASP A 39 -14.86 19.09 3.88
CA ASP A 39 -15.66 20.32 3.83
C ASP A 39 -17.17 20.05 3.63
N ILE A 40 -17.63 18.95 4.25
CA ILE A 40 -19.03 18.54 4.31
C ILE A 40 -19.53 18.85 5.72
N ASP A 41 -20.09 20.05 5.89
CA ASP A 41 -20.67 20.47 7.16
C ASP A 41 -22.17 20.17 7.18
N LEU A 42 -22.57 19.16 7.97
CA LEU A 42 -23.95 18.70 8.14
C LEU A 42 -24.21 18.35 9.60
N SER A 43 -25.45 18.53 10.05
CA SER A 43 -25.86 18.23 11.42
C SER A 43 -26.92 17.14 11.47
N LEU A 44 -26.81 16.23 12.45
CA LEU A 44 -27.80 15.20 12.72
C LEU A 44 -29.07 15.84 13.31
N ARG A 45 -30.21 15.68 12.62
CA ARG A 45 -31.52 16.11 13.11
C ARG A 45 -32.28 14.95 13.76
N GLU A 46 -32.35 13.82 13.07
CA GLU A 46 -33.11 12.65 13.52
C GLU A 46 -32.31 11.36 13.31
N TYR A 47 -32.46 10.44 14.26
CA TYR A 47 -31.91 9.10 14.22
C TYR A 47 -32.96 8.13 14.78
N THR A 48 -33.30 7.14 13.98
CA THR A 48 -34.12 6.00 14.42
C THR A 48 -33.45 4.71 13.95
N GLU A 49 -33.46 3.70 14.82
CA GLU A 49 -32.97 2.37 14.50
C GLU A 49 -34.00 1.31 14.88
N HIS A 50 -34.00 0.20 14.15
CA HIS A 50 -34.71 -1.00 14.55
C HIS A 50 -34.04 -2.25 14.00
N ALA A 51 -34.32 -3.40 14.63
CA ALA A 51 -33.90 -4.69 14.12
C ALA A 51 -34.79 -5.13 12.95
N ILE A 52 -34.17 -5.67 11.90
CA ILE A 52 -34.84 -6.38 10.81
C ILE A 52 -34.48 -7.87 10.89
N GLY A 53 -35.49 -8.74 10.74
CA GLY A 53 -35.33 -10.17 10.92
C GLY A 53 -35.35 -10.62 12.38
N THR A 54 -35.12 -11.91 12.61
CA THR A 54 -35.18 -12.56 13.93
C THR A 54 -34.10 -13.61 14.07
N GLY A 55 -33.63 -13.87 15.28
CA GLY A 55 -32.63 -14.89 15.55
C GLY A 55 -31.21 -14.41 15.29
N GLN A 56 -30.30 -15.33 14.96
CA GLN A 56 -28.86 -15.05 14.80
C GLN A 56 -28.53 -14.24 13.54
N ASP A 57 -29.46 -14.12 12.60
CA ASP A 57 -29.31 -13.36 11.35
C ASP A 57 -29.97 -11.98 11.40
N ALA A 58 -30.42 -11.54 12.58
CA ALA A 58 -31.01 -10.21 12.74
C ALA A 58 -29.98 -9.12 12.41
N LYS A 59 -30.42 -8.11 11.66
CA LYS A 59 -29.61 -6.94 11.30
C LYS A 59 -30.21 -5.68 11.90
N ALA A 60 -29.41 -4.64 12.07
CA ALA A 60 -29.89 -3.30 12.38
C ALA A 60 -30.20 -2.54 11.08
N ALA A 61 -31.33 -1.86 11.05
CA ALA A 61 -31.67 -0.84 10.05
C ALA A 61 -31.72 0.52 10.76
N SER A 62 -30.87 1.44 10.30
CA SER A 62 -30.77 2.82 10.81
C SER A 62 -31.25 3.81 9.76
N TYR A 63 -31.96 4.83 10.22
CA TYR A 63 -32.52 5.92 9.45
C TYR A 63 -32.02 7.22 10.05
N VAL A 64 -31.36 8.04 9.23
CA VAL A 64 -30.72 9.28 9.65
C VAL A 64 -31.24 10.42 8.80
N GLU A 65 -31.65 11.51 9.44
CA GLU A 65 -31.93 12.79 8.78
C GLU A 65 -30.81 13.78 9.09
N LEU A 66 -30.15 14.27 8.03
CA LEU A 66 -29.15 15.33 8.10
C LEU A 66 -29.71 16.65 7.58
N VAL A 67 -29.20 17.74 8.13
CA VAL A 67 -29.56 19.11 7.75
C VAL A 67 -28.34 20.00 7.63
N ALA A 68 -28.52 21.14 6.96
CA ALA A 68 -27.52 22.19 7.00
C ALA A 68 -27.23 22.64 8.45
N PRO A 69 -25.97 22.93 8.78
CA PRO A 69 -25.57 23.36 10.11
C PRO A 69 -26.21 24.70 10.45
N THR A 70 -26.72 24.84 11.67
CA THR A 70 -27.18 26.13 12.19
C THR A 70 -26.82 26.27 13.66
N GLN A 71 -26.58 27.51 14.08
CA GLN A 71 -26.16 27.83 15.44
C GLN A 71 -27.33 27.78 16.45
N ASP A 72 -28.58 27.76 15.98
CA ASP A 72 -29.77 27.65 16.83
C ASP A 72 -30.50 26.31 16.62
N VAL A 73 -30.64 25.53 17.69
CA VAL A 73 -31.37 24.26 17.72
C VAL A 73 -32.85 24.44 17.29
N LYS A 74 -33.44 25.63 17.50
CA LYS A 74 -34.79 25.94 17.02
C LYS A 74 -34.86 26.08 15.51
N ASP A 75 -33.80 26.60 14.89
CA ASP A 75 -33.70 26.73 13.44
C ASP A 75 -33.38 25.39 12.78
N MET A 76 -32.63 24.50 13.46
CA MET A 76 -32.42 23.13 12.98
C MET A 76 -33.74 22.39 12.75
N ARG A 77 -34.74 22.56 13.62
CA ARG A 77 -36.06 21.93 13.46
C ARG A 77 -36.92 22.57 12.37
N ARG A 78 -36.56 23.77 11.92
CA ARG A 78 -37.27 24.54 10.89
C ARG A 78 -36.60 24.52 9.53
N ALA A 79 -35.39 23.95 9.42
CA ALA A 79 -34.68 23.89 8.14
C ALA A 79 -35.55 23.14 7.12
N THR A 80 -35.84 23.82 6.01
CA THR A 80 -36.74 23.33 4.96
C THR A 80 -36.08 22.28 4.08
N GLU A 81 -34.75 22.24 4.06
CA GLU A 81 -33.96 21.27 3.33
C GLU A 81 -33.34 20.25 4.29
N SER A 82 -33.51 18.97 3.97
CA SER A 82 -32.94 17.85 4.71
C SER A 82 -32.69 16.65 3.82
N TRP A 83 -31.80 15.77 4.25
CA TRP A 83 -31.37 14.60 3.51
C TRP A 83 -31.47 13.36 4.37
N TRP A 84 -32.20 12.37 3.87
CA TRP A 84 -32.38 11.10 4.53
C TRP A 84 -31.40 10.07 4.01
N GLY A 85 -30.90 9.24 4.93
CA GLY A 85 -30.03 8.11 4.61
C GLY A 85 -30.46 6.87 5.38
N VAL A 86 -30.25 5.72 4.75
CA VAL A 86 -30.56 4.41 5.32
C VAL A 86 -29.31 3.54 5.32
N GLY A 87 -29.10 2.81 6.42
CA GLY A 87 -27.98 1.90 6.57
C GLY A 87 -28.45 0.59 7.18
N VAL A 88 -28.07 -0.52 6.56
CA VAL A 88 -28.37 -1.87 7.06
C VAL A 88 -27.07 -2.61 7.28
N ASP A 89 -26.87 -3.13 8.49
CA ASP A 89 -25.69 -3.92 8.84
C ASP A 89 -26.02 -4.89 9.99
N ALA A 90 -25.25 -5.96 10.14
CA ALA A 90 -25.36 -6.85 11.30
C ALA A 90 -24.91 -6.14 12.59
N ASP A 91 -23.97 -5.19 12.48
CA ASP A 91 -23.55 -4.34 13.59
C ASP A 91 -24.37 -3.03 13.64
N ILE A 92 -24.84 -2.69 14.84
CA ILE A 92 -25.69 -1.50 15.06
C ILE A 92 -24.94 -0.20 14.74
N ALA A 93 -23.67 -0.09 15.15
CA ALA A 93 -22.88 1.10 14.90
C ALA A 93 -22.57 1.25 13.41
N ALA A 94 -22.19 0.17 12.74
CA ALA A 94 -21.96 0.16 11.29
C ALA A 94 -23.22 0.52 10.50
N SER A 95 -24.40 0.03 10.91
CA SER A 95 -25.69 0.42 10.33
C SER A 95 -25.91 1.94 10.42
N GLY A 96 -25.65 2.54 11.58
CA GLY A 96 -25.75 3.99 11.78
C GLY A 96 -24.77 4.80 10.92
N LEU A 97 -23.50 4.37 10.84
CA LEU A 97 -22.48 5.04 10.02
C LEU A 97 -22.83 4.98 8.52
N ARG A 98 -23.32 3.83 8.03
CA ARG A 98 -23.81 3.70 6.64
C ARG A 98 -24.99 4.62 6.36
N ALA A 99 -25.91 4.77 7.31
CA ALA A 99 -27.04 5.68 7.18
C ALA A 99 -26.59 7.15 7.04
N VAL A 100 -25.60 7.57 7.85
CA VAL A 100 -24.99 8.91 7.72
C VAL A 100 -24.36 9.08 6.33
N LEU A 101 -23.54 8.14 5.88
CA LEU A 101 -22.90 8.23 4.56
C LEU A 101 -23.93 8.26 3.41
N SER A 102 -25.01 7.49 3.52
CA SER A 102 -26.12 7.52 2.56
C SER A 102 -26.80 8.90 2.50
N ALA A 103 -27.02 9.55 3.65
CA ALA A 103 -27.59 10.90 3.70
C ALA A 103 -26.61 11.94 3.14
N VAL A 104 -25.32 11.82 3.46
CA VAL A 104 -24.24 12.69 2.96
C VAL A 104 -24.16 12.61 1.44
N ASN A 105 -24.16 11.41 0.86
CA ASN A 105 -24.12 11.23 -0.60
C ASN A 105 -25.33 11.90 -1.28
N SER A 106 -26.50 11.84 -0.64
CA SER A 106 -27.70 12.52 -1.13
C SER A 106 -27.60 14.05 -1.02
N ALA A 107 -26.89 14.55 -0.01
CA ALA A 107 -26.69 15.98 0.20
C ALA A 107 -25.66 16.61 -0.74
N ILE A 108 -24.57 15.89 -1.04
CA ILE A 108 -23.49 16.42 -1.88
C ILE A 108 -23.78 16.23 -3.38
N GLY A 109 -24.52 15.19 -3.78
CA GLY A 109 -24.76 14.88 -5.19
C GLY A 109 -23.45 14.77 -5.97
N ASP A 110 -23.38 15.42 -7.14
CA ASP A 110 -22.19 15.45 -8.01
C ASP A 110 -21.21 16.60 -7.64
N ARG A 111 -21.34 17.20 -6.44
CA ARG A 111 -20.41 18.24 -5.97
C ARG A 111 -19.00 17.69 -5.95
N ALA A 112 -18.10 18.32 -6.72
CA ALA A 112 -16.66 18.06 -6.61
C ALA A 112 -16.20 18.37 -5.17
N LEU A 113 -15.67 17.34 -4.51
CA LEU A 113 -15.08 17.49 -3.18
C LEU A 113 -13.71 18.18 -3.31
N PRO A 114 -13.28 18.94 -2.29
CA PRO A 114 -11.94 19.51 -2.28
C PRO A 114 -10.91 18.41 -2.52
N GLU A 115 -9.82 18.71 -3.22
CA GLU A 115 -8.67 17.80 -3.30
C GLU A 115 -8.34 17.34 -1.89
N LEU A 116 -8.40 16.02 -1.68
CA LEU A 116 -8.25 15.37 -0.39
C LEU A 116 -6.97 15.89 0.27
N LYS A 117 -7.15 16.79 1.24
CA LYS A 117 -6.06 17.22 2.10
C LYS A 117 -5.78 16.07 3.06
N LEU A 118 -5.01 15.10 2.58
CA LEU A 118 -4.25 14.10 3.37
C LEU A 118 -3.24 14.84 4.28
N SER A 119 -3.76 15.70 5.14
CA SER A 119 -3.06 16.81 5.82
C SER A 119 -2.65 16.48 7.24
N VAL A 120 -2.56 15.20 7.57
CA VAL A 120 -1.65 14.77 8.63
C VAL A 120 -0.44 14.21 7.92
N GLY A 121 0.58 15.04 7.73
CA GLY A 121 1.86 14.55 7.29
C GLY A 121 2.48 13.67 8.36
N PHE A 122 3.45 12.86 7.94
CA PHE A 122 4.20 11.98 8.80
C PHE A 122 5.33 12.77 9.45
N ASN A 123 5.47 12.65 10.76
CA ASN A 123 6.51 13.32 11.51
C ASN A 123 7.20 12.34 12.48
N ALA A 124 8.13 12.86 13.30
CA ALA A 124 8.88 12.03 14.24
C ALA A 124 8.03 11.26 15.27
N LYS A 125 6.74 11.58 15.43
CA LYS A 125 5.79 10.86 16.30
C LYS A 125 4.94 9.83 15.57
N SER A 126 4.95 9.81 14.23
CA SER A 126 4.21 8.83 13.45
C SER A 126 4.71 7.42 13.74
N GLY A 127 3.78 6.47 13.89
CA GLY A 127 4.10 5.07 14.17
C GLY A 127 4.47 4.29 12.90
N GLN A 128 5.17 3.18 13.08
CA GLN A 128 5.49 2.26 11.98
C GLN A 128 4.23 1.70 11.31
N ALA A 129 3.17 1.43 12.08
CA ALA A 129 1.90 0.93 11.56
C ALA A 129 1.18 1.96 10.68
N ASP A 130 1.26 3.25 11.03
CA ASP A 130 0.65 4.34 10.26
C ASP A 130 1.31 4.46 8.89
N ILE A 131 2.64 4.40 8.86
CA ILE A 131 3.44 4.44 7.63
C ILE A 131 3.17 3.21 6.76
N ALA A 132 3.09 2.02 7.35
CA ALA A 132 2.76 0.80 6.61
C ALA A 132 1.35 0.86 6.02
N SER A 133 0.37 1.35 6.79
CA SER A 133 -1.02 1.54 6.33
C SER A 133 -1.10 2.51 5.15
N ALA A 134 -0.33 3.60 5.17
CA ALA A 134 -0.28 4.53 4.05
C ALA A 134 0.21 3.86 2.75
N ILE A 135 1.20 2.98 2.83
CA ILE A 135 1.72 2.24 1.67
C ILE A 135 0.69 1.24 1.15
N VAL A 136 0.02 0.48 2.03
CA VAL A 136 -1.06 -0.44 1.63
C VAL A 136 -2.21 0.34 0.98
N ASN A 137 -2.65 1.44 1.59
CA ASN A 137 -3.78 2.23 1.10
C ASN A 137 -3.48 2.92 -0.24
N SER A 138 -2.26 3.42 -0.43
CA SER A 138 -1.90 4.13 -1.67
C SER A 138 -1.47 3.22 -2.81
N LEU A 139 -0.77 2.11 -2.51
CA LEU A 139 -0.08 1.29 -3.52
C LEU A 139 -0.59 -0.16 -3.55
N GLY A 140 -1.46 -0.57 -2.62
CA GLY A 140 -1.89 -1.96 -2.47
C GLY A 140 -0.79 -2.88 -1.93
N LEU A 141 0.30 -2.33 -1.40
CA LEU A 141 1.50 -3.08 -1.02
C LEU A 141 1.52 -3.47 0.46
N GLU A 142 1.24 -4.74 0.77
CA GLU A 142 1.38 -5.32 2.09
C GLU A 142 2.85 -5.59 2.45
N LEU A 143 3.48 -4.59 3.06
CA LEU A 143 4.90 -4.66 3.39
C LEU A 143 5.19 -5.76 4.43
N PRO A 144 6.19 -6.65 4.20
CA PRO A 144 6.69 -7.56 5.23
C PRO A 144 7.25 -6.80 6.44
N ARG A 145 7.20 -7.41 7.63
CA ARG A 145 7.59 -6.74 8.88
C ARG A 145 9.00 -6.11 8.84
N ARG A 146 9.97 -6.78 8.21
CA ARG A 146 11.34 -6.27 8.10
C ARG A 146 11.45 -5.12 7.11
N LEU A 147 10.65 -5.11 6.05
CA LEU A 147 10.54 -3.98 5.13
C LEU A 147 9.81 -2.79 5.77
N GLN A 148 8.76 -3.04 6.57
CA GLN A 148 8.10 -1.99 7.34
C GLN A 148 9.08 -1.27 8.26
N ALA A 149 9.90 -2.03 9.00
CA ALA A 149 10.93 -1.46 9.88
C ALA A 149 12.01 -0.70 9.07
N SER A 150 12.45 -1.26 7.94
CA SER A 150 13.40 -0.60 7.04
C SER A 150 12.87 0.75 6.53
N PHE A 151 11.62 0.79 6.07
CA PHE A 151 11.04 2.02 5.55
C PHE A 151 10.72 3.03 6.65
N PHE A 152 10.30 2.56 7.83
CA PHE A 152 10.11 3.42 8.99
C PHE A 152 11.36 4.25 9.31
N GLU A 153 12.54 3.63 9.34
CA GLU A 153 13.81 4.33 9.57
C GLU A 153 14.13 5.38 8.48
N VAL A 154 13.79 5.09 7.22
CA VAL A 154 13.95 6.03 6.10
C VAL A 154 13.06 7.26 6.29
N VAL A 155 11.79 7.04 6.64
CA VAL A 155 10.82 8.11 6.91
C VAL A 155 11.24 8.94 8.12
N GLN A 156 11.67 8.29 9.20
CA GLN A 156 12.17 8.97 10.40
C GLN A 156 13.40 9.84 10.12
N ARG A 157 14.30 9.39 9.24
CA ARG A 157 15.44 10.20 8.80
C ARG A 157 14.97 11.41 8.00
N ALA A 158 14.13 11.22 6.98
CA ALA A 158 13.63 12.31 6.16
C ALA A 158 12.84 13.34 6.98
N ALA A 159 12.05 12.90 7.95
CA ALA A 159 11.24 13.79 8.79
C ALA A 159 12.07 14.60 9.79
N ARG A 160 13.29 14.17 10.16
CA ARG A 160 14.21 14.98 10.97
C ARG A 160 14.74 16.18 10.18
N ASP A 161 14.90 16.02 8.87
CA ASP A 161 15.46 17.05 8.00
C ASP A 161 14.37 18.05 7.56
N SER A 162 13.14 17.58 7.29
CA SER A 162 12.02 18.42 6.82
C SER A 162 11.02 18.84 7.92
N GLY A 163 11.04 18.20 9.09
CA GLY A 163 10.07 18.37 10.18
C GLY A 163 8.80 17.53 10.01
N GLU A 164 8.22 17.55 8.81
CA GLU A 164 7.03 16.78 8.42
C GLU A 164 7.18 16.33 6.95
N ILE A 165 6.57 15.19 6.61
CA ILE A 165 6.54 14.61 5.26
C ILE A 165 5.07 14.48 4.85
N SER A 166 4.67 15.10 3.74
CA SER A 166 3.30 14.93 3.25
C SER A 166 3.03 13.48 2.82
N TYR A 167 1.76 13.09 2.69
CA TYR A 167 1.43 11.76 2.18
C TYR A 167 2.02 11.51 0.79
N THR A 168 1.93 12.48 -0.12
CA THR A 168 2.52 12.39 -1.47
C THR A 168 4.04 12.22 -1.42
N ASP A 169 4.71 12.96 -0.53
CA ASP A 169 6.16 12.85 -0.35
C ASP A 169 6.53 11.50 0.27
N LEU A 170 5.72 10.93 1.16
CA LEU A 170 5.92 9.59 1.70
C LEU A 170 5.90 8.53 0.59
N ILE A 171 4.91 8.59 -0.31
CA ILE A 171 4.79 7.65 -1.43
C ILE A 171 5.94 7.83 -2.41
N THR A 172 6.32 9.07 -2.70
CA THR A 172 7.46 9.40 -3.56
C THR A 172 8.75 8.87 -2.95
N LEU A 173 8.99 9.13 -1.66
CA LEU A 173 10.12 8.63 -0.91
C LEU A 173 10.18 7.10 -0.94
N PHE A 174 9.05 6.41 -0.78
CA PHE A 174 8.99 4.95 -0.89
C PHE A 174 9.42 4.46 -2.28
N ARG A 175 8.81 5.02 -3.34
CA ARG A 175 9.11 4.67 -4.74
C ARG A 175 10.59 4.88 -5.07
N GLU A 176 11.14 6.02 -4.69
CA GLU A 176 12.55 6.36 -4.94
C GLU A 176 13.51 5.50 -4.12
N THR A 177 13.18 5.23 -2.85
CA THR A 177 14.02 4.41 -1.95
C THR A 177 14.14 2.98 -2.47
N TYR A 178 13.03 2.40 -2.92
CA TYR A 178 12.96 0.98 -3.29
C TYR A 178 12.88 0.73 -4.80
N GLY A 179 12.94 1.76 -5.64
CA GLY A 179 12.85 1.63 -7.10
C GLY A 179 11.52 1.06 -7.58
N TYR A 180 10.44 1.30 -6.85
CA TYR A 180 9.12 0.80 -7.19
C TYR A 180 8.46 1.71 -8.24
N GLU A 181 8.10 1.14 -9.40
CA GLU A 181 7.52 1.86 -10.56
C GLU A 181 8.37 3.01 -11.12
N THR A 182 9.65 3.08 -10.77
CA THR A 182 10.58 4.06 -11.35
C THR A 182 11.01 3.61 -12.74
N HIS A 183 10.63 4.36 -13.77
CA HIS A 183 11.03 4.09 -15.15
C HIS A 183 12.38 4.75 -15.44
N ASP A 184 13.48 4.09 -15.05
CA ASP A 184 14.80 4.57 -15.46
C ASP A 184 15.21 3.89 -16.77
N ASN A 185 15.50 4.72 -17.78
CA ASN A 185 16.03 4.27 -19.08
C ASN A 185 17.46 3.69 -18.98
N GLU A 186 18.06 3.66 -17.79
CA GLU A 186 19.44 3.21 -17.50
C GLU A 186 19.47 2.08 -16.46
N ASP A 187 18.52 1.14 -16.50
CA ASP A 187 18.51 0.03 -15.55
C ASP A 187 19.79 -0.81 -15.65
N ARG A 188 20.59 -0.82 -14.57
CA ARG A 188 21.76 -1.71 -14.48
C ARG A 188 21.35 -3.17 -14.46
N PHE A 189 20.22 -3.51 -13.82
CA PHE A 189 19.74 -4.88 -13.70
C PHE A 189 18.26 -4.94 -14.10
N ALA A 190 17.92 -5.79 -15.06
CA ALA A 190 16.54 -5.95 -15.52
C ALA A 190 16.27 -7.33 -16.12
N VAL A 191 15.00 -7.76 -16.05
CA VAL A 191 14.50 -8.93 -16.79
C VAL A 191 13.92 -8.44 -18.12
N LYS A 192 14.38 -8.97 -19.26
CA LYS A 192 13.80 -8.66 -20.58
C LYS A 192 12.88 -9.78 -21.03
N THR A 193 13.42 -11.01 -21.08
CA THR A 193 12.68 -12.22 -21.40
C THR A 193 13.11 -13.32 -20.44
N PHE A 194 12.20 -14.24 -20.12
CA PHE A 194 12.60 -15.43 -19.38
C PHE A 194 11.70 -16.61 -19.73
N LYS A 195 12.26 -17.80 -19.52
CA LYS A 195 11.59 -19.08 -19.53
C LYS A 195 12.02 -19.81 -18.27
N PHE A 196 11.03 -20.33 -17.55
CA PHE A 196 11.26 -21.18 -16.39
C PHE A 196 10.71 -22.58 -16.66
N GLU A 197 11.55 -23.59 -16.46
CA GLU A 197 11.21 -24.99 -16.68
C GLU A 197 11.50 -25.79 -15.40
N ASN A 198 10.49 -26.51 -14.91
CA ASN A 198 10.69 -27.53 -13.89
C ASN A 198 11.04 -28.85 -14.59
N LEU A 199 12.29 -29.30 -14.45
CA LEU A 199 12.80 -30.45 -15.20
C LEU A 199 12.35 -31.80 -14.59
N GLY A 200 11.68 -31.78 -13.42
CA GLY A 200 11.20 -32.98 -12.73
C GLY A 200 12.32 -33.90 -12.21
N GLY A 201 11.97 -34.80 -11.29
CA GLY A 201 12.93 -35.78 -10.70
C GLY A 201 14.10 -35.13 -9.95
N SER A 202 15.32 -35.64 -10.13
CA SER A 202 16.57 -35.06 -9.60
C SER A 202 17.15 -33.93 -10.47
N GLY A 203 16.44 -33.50 -11.53
CA GLY A 203 16.93 -32.58 -12.56
C GLY A 203 16.86 -31.10 -12.21
N GLY A 204 16.25 -30.73 -11.07
CA GLY A 204 16.12 -29.34 -10.62
C GLY A 204 15.19 -28.50 -11.50
N SER A 205 15.29 -27.18 -11.36
CA SER A 205 14.61 -26.21 -12.23
C SER A 205 15.62 -25.41 -13.03
N LYS A 206 15.29 -25.04 -14.27
CA LYS A 206 16.11 -24.23 -15.18
C LYS A 206 15.43 -22.89 -15.44
N LEU A 207 16.19 -21.81 -15.31
CA LEU A 207 15.84 -20.47 -15.75
C LEU A 207 16.71 -20.14 -16.96
N SER A 208 16.11 -19.70 -18.06
CA SER A 208 16.84 -19.14 -19.20
C SER A 208 16.17 -17.87 -19.72
N GLY A 209 16.92 -17.00 -20.39
CA GLY A 209 16.36 -15.79 -20.98
C GLY A 209 17.34 -14.63 -21.10
N ASP A 210 16.84 -13.51 -21.57
CA ASP A 210 17.62 -12.30 -21.76
C ASP A 210 17.43 -11.35 -20.57
N PHE A 211 18.55 -10.96 -19.99
CA PHE A 211 18.61 -10.06 -18.85
C PHE A 211 19.56 -8.91 -19.15
N LEU A 212 19.40 -7.83 -18.40
CA LEU A 212 20.35 -6.74 -18.36
C LEU A 212 21.18 -6.93 -17.10
N ILE A 213 22.49 -7.11 -17.22
CA ILE A 213 23.42 -7.27 -16.09
C ILE A 213 24.45 -6.15 -16.15
N ASN A 214 24.41 -5.26 -15.17
CA ASN A 214 25.18 -4.01 -15.13
C ASN A 214 25.14 -3.22 -16.45
N GLY A 215 23.94 -3.09 -17.03
CA GLY A 215 23.70 -2.36 -18.28
C GLY A 215 24.09 -3.12 -19.57
N LYS A 216 24.58 -4.36 -19.47
CA LYS A 216 24.90 -5.19 -20.63
C LYS A 216 23.83 -6.27 -20.85
N PRO A 217 23.24 -6.36 -22.06
CA PRO A 217 22.35 -7.47 -22.39
C PRO A 217 23.12 -8.79 -22.36
N GLU A 218 22.65 -9.74 -21.56
CA GLU A 218 23.23 -11.06 -21.42
C GLU A 218 22.14 -12.13 -21.51
N HIS A 219 22.42 -13.18 -22.29
CA HIS A 219 21.64 -14.40 -22.24
C HIS A 219 22.13 -15.25 -21.06
N ILE A 220 21.21 -15.59 -20.16
CA ILE A 220 21.49 -16.32 -18.95
C ILE A 220 20.84 -17.69 -19.03
N GLU A 221 21.58 -18.72 -18.60
CA GLU A 221 21.03 -20.01 -18.24
C GLU A 221 21.54 -20.39 -16.85
N ALA A 222 20.63 -20.71 -15.93
CA ALA A 222 20.97 -21.11 -14.58
C ALA A 222 20.03 -22.17 -14.04
N GLN A 223 20.56 -23.02 -13.16
CA GLN A 223 19.80 -24.03 -12.45
C GLN A 223 19.60 -23.64 -10.99
N GLY A 224 18.48 -24.08 -10.42
CA GLY A 224 18.16 -23.90 -9.01
C GLY A 224 16.97 -24.76 -8.60
N ASN A 225 16.56 -24.64 -7.34
CA ASN A 225 15.38 -25.33 -6.80
C ASN A 225 14.07 -24.55 -7.06
N GLY A 226 14.14 -23.47 -7.82
CA GLY A 226 13.05 -22.55 -8.14
C GLY A 226 13.58 -21.30 -8.87
N PRO A 227 12.69 -20.44 -9.40
CA PRO A 227 13.08 -19.35 -10.29
C PRO A 227 14.00 -18.34 -9.61
N LEU A 228 13.68 -17.93 -8.37
CA LEU A 228 14.51 -16.98 -7.61
C LEU A 228 15.89 -17.56 -7.29
N SER A 229 15.97 -18.84 -6.93
CA SER A 229 17.26 -19.50 -6.67
C SER A 229 18.12 -19.63 -7.93
N ALA A 230 17.51 -19.87 -9.09
CA ALA A 230 18.21 -19.90 -10.36
C ALA A 230 18.69 -18.49 -10.76
N ALA A 231 17.89 -17.45 -10.51
CA ALA A 231 18.30 -16.06 -10.71
C ALA A 231 19.49 -15.66 -9.81
N VAL A 232 19.45 -16.07 -8.53
CA VAL A 232 20.58 -15.87 -7.60
C VAL A 232 21.83 -16.63 -8.06
N ALA A 233 21.68 -17.85 -8.57
CA ALA A 233 22.79 -18.62 -9.14
C ALA A 233 23.39 -17.92 -10.37
N ALA A 234 22.53 -17.40 -11.26
CA ALA A 234 22.94 -16.62 -12.41
C ALA A 234 23.76 -15.39 -12.00
N LEU A 235 23.25 -14.59 -11.05
CA LEU A 235 23.94 -13.40 -10.55
C LEU A 235 25.28 -13.77 -9.90
N ASN A 236 25.34 -14.80 -9.05
CA ASN A 236 26.59 -15.27 -8.45
C ASN A 236 27.65 -15.71 -9.48
N SER A 237 27.24 -16.17 -10.66
CA SER A 237 28.17 -16.52 -11.74
C SER A 237 28.78 -15.31 -12.45
N ARG A 238 28.16 -14.12 -12.32
CA ARG A 238 28.52 -12.88 -13.01
C ARG A 238 29.11 -11.81 -12.09
N LEU A 239 28.86 -11.89 -10.79
CA LEU A 239 29.33 -10.92 -9.81
C LEU A 239 30.63 -11.37 -9.12
N GLU A 240 31.45 -10.41 -8.74
CA GLU A 240 32.54 -10.58 -7.78
C GLU A 240 31.92 -10.49 -6.38
N GLY A 241 32.10 -11.50 -5.55
CA GLY A 241 31.33 -11.69 -4.31
C GLY A 241 30.13 -12.63 -4.46
N LYS A 242 29.37 -12.74 -3.37
CA LYS A 242 28.23 -13.64 -3.23
C LYS A 242 26.96 -12.88 -2.90
N VAL A 243 25.90 -13.21 -3.61
CA VAL A 243 24.55 -12.74 -3.36
C VAL A 243 23.66 -13.84 -2.81
N SER A 244 22.74 -13.47 -1.92
CA SER A 244 21.76 -14.37 -1.31
C SER A 244 20.46 -13.63 -1.00
N ILE A 245 19.35 -14.37 -0.98
CA ILE A 245 18.05 -13.86 -0.53
C ILE A 245 17.93 -14.16 0.97
N ARG A 246 17.68 -13.13 1.76
CA ARG A 246 17.44 -13.23 3.20
C ARG A 246 15.96 -13.38 3.53
N GLU A 247 15.12 -12.73 2.74
CA GLU A 247 13.67 -12.76 2.90
C GLU A 247 13.02 -12.64 1.53
N TYR A 248 11.95 -13.41 1.35
CA TYR A 248 11.05 -13.31 0.23
C TYR A 248 9.63 -13.35 0.78
N ALA A 249 8.80 -12.44 0.30
CA ALA A 249 7.38 -12.41 0.58
C ALA A 249 6.64 -12.01 -0.69
N GLU A 250 5.39 -12.44 -0.78
CA GLU A 250 4.52 -12.14 -1.91
C GLU A 250 3.06 -12.11 -1.47
N HIS A 251 2.29 -11.25 -2.11
CA HIS A 251 0.83 -11.23 -2.02
C HIS A 251 0.21 -10.79 -3.35
N SER A 252 -1.10 -10.99 -3.46
CA SER A 252 -1.91 -10.52 -4.59
C SER A 252 -2.41 -9.10 -4.37
N ILE A 253 -2.42 -8.28 -5.42
CA ILE A 253 -3.07 -6.97 -5.47
C ILE A 253 -4.29 -7.04 -6.39
N GLY A 254 -5.43 -6.60 -5.90
CA GLY A 254 -6.70 -6.56 -6.64
C GLY A 254 -7.48 -7.87 -6.56
N GLU A 255 -8.57 -7.94 -7.31
CA GLU A 255 -9.50 -9.07 -7.37
C GLU A 255 -9.85 -9.43 -8.83
N GLY A 256 -10.29 -10.67 -9.06
CA GLY A 256 -10.75 -11.12 -10.39
C GLY A 256 -9.61 -11.56 -11.32
N SER A 257 -9.75 -11.29 -12.62
CA SER A 257 -8.80 -11.74 -13.65
C SER A 257 -7.60 -10.82 -13.86
N GLU A 258 -7.61 -9.61 -13.29
CA GLU A 258 -6.58 -8.58 -13.43
C GLU A 258 -5.65 -8.50 -12.19
N VAL A 259 -5.61 -9.57 -11.39
CA VAL A 259 -4.80 -9.64 -10.17
C VAL A 259 -3.32 -9.57 -10.52
N LYS A 260 -2.59 -8.71 -9.81
CA LYS A 260 -1.12 -8.63 -9.89
C LYS A 260 -0.50 -9.33 -8.69
N ALA A 261 0.65 -9.95 -8.87
CA ALA A 261 1.51 -10.41 -7.80
C ALA A 261 2.49 -9.31 -7.41
N ALA A 262 2.59 -8.98 -6.13
CA ALA A 262 3.61 -8.10 -5.57
C ALA A 262 4.65 -8.93 -4.84
N SER A 263 5.91 -8.80 -5.25
CA SER A 263 7.04 -9.54 -4.70
C SER A 263 8.00 -8.62 -3.96
N TYR A 264 8.46 -9.07 -2.80
CA TYR A 264 9.43 -8.38 -1.95
C TYR A 264 10.64 -9.28 -1.73
N VAL A 265 11.83 -8.78 -2.02
CA VAL A 265 13.08 -9.53 -1.84
C VAL A 265 14.06 -8.70 -1.01
N GLU A 266 14.46 -9.21 0.16
CA GLU A 266 15.62 -8.70 0.86
C GLU A 266 16.87 -9.44 0.36
N PHE A 267 17.73 -8.70 -0.30
CA PHE A 267 18.93 -9.19 -0.94
C PHE A 267 20.15 -8.83 -0.11
N ALA A 268 21.05 -9.78 0.06
CA ALA A 268 22.32 -9.58 0.74
C ALA A 268 23.48 -9.88 -0.20
N TYR A 269 24.40 -8.92 -0.27
CA TYR A 269 25.64 -9.03 -1.01
C TYR A 269 26.82 -9.00 -0.06
N GLU A 270 27.74 -9.93 -0.28
CA GLU A 270 29.01 -10.03 0.42
C GLU A 270 30.14 -10.00 -0.62
N ALA A 271 30.96 -8.97 -0.60
CA ALA A 271 32.14 -8.90 -1.47
C ALA A 271 33.13 -10.02 -1.13
N ASP A 272 33.93 -10.44 -2.11
CA ASP A 272 34.95 -11.47 -1.90
C ASP A 272 35.90 -11.08 -0.76
N GLY A 273 36.20 -12.04 0.12
CA GLY A 273 36.98 -11.80 1.34
C GLY A 273 36.19 -11.15 2.49
N GLY A 274 34.88 -10.93 2.35
CA GLY A 274 33.99 -10.49 3.43
C GLY A 274 34.11 -9.02 3.84
N ALA A 275 34.90 -8.24 3.11
CA ALA A 275 35.24 -6.85 3.46
C ALA A 275 34.03 -5.88 3.41
N LYS A 276 32.98 -6.21 2.66
CA LYS A 276 31.79 -5.37 2.51
C LYS A 276 30.54 -6.25 2.50
N LYS A 277 29.59 -5.97 3.40
CA LYS A 277 28.26 -6.58 3.42
C LYS A 277 27.20 -5.51 3.25
N LEU A 278 26.36 -5.67 2.24
CA LEU A 278 25.26 -4.76 1.95
C LEU A 278 23.96 -5.54 1.91
N ASN A 279 22.88 -4.94 2.43
CA ASN A 279 21.54 -5.44 2.24
C ASN A 279 20.73 -4.39 1.46
N ALA A 280 19.86 -4.84 0.58
CA ALA A 280 18.92 -3.99 -0.13
C ALA A 280 17.59 -4.72 -0.30
N TRP A 281 16.50 -3.95 -0.29
CA TRP A 281 15.19 -4.44 -0.68
C TRP A 281 14.96 -4.17 -2.16
N GLY A 282 14.33 -5.13 -2.83
CA GLY A 282 13.75 -4.96 -4.16
C GLY A 282 12.28 -5.30 -4.12
N ILE A 283 11.48 -4.49 -4.82
CA ILE A 283 10.03 -4.61 -4.87
C ILE A 283 9.62 -4.56 -6.33
N ALA A 284 8.73 -5.45 -6.73
CA ALA A 284 8.16 -5.44 -8.07
C ALA A 284 6.72 -5.97 -8.06
N THR A 285 5.97 -5.58 -9.09
CA THR A 285 4.64 -6.11 -9.38
C THR A 285 4.58 -6.60 -10.80
N ASP A 286 3.87 -7.71 -11.03
CA ASP A 286 3.62 -8.24 -12.37
C ASP A 286 2.35 -9.11 -12.35
N THR A 287 1.71 -9.33 -13.50
CA THR A 287 0.61 -10.30 -13.61
C THR A 287 1.12 -11.74 -13.58
N ASP A 288 2.39 -11.98 -13.94
CA ASP A 288 3.07 -13.25 -13.74
C ASP A 288 3.86 -13.24 -12.40
N ILE A 289 3.47 -14.13 -11.49
CA ILE A 289 4.11 -14.37 -10.19
C ILE A 289 5.63 -14.54 -10.33
N THR A 290 6.07 -15.35 -11.30
CA THR A 290 7.50 -15.61 -11.54
C THR A 290 8.20 -14.35 -12.02
N ALA A 291 7.59 -13.60 -12.93
CA ALA A 291 8.12 -12.34 -13.42
C ALA A 291 8.25 -11.31 -12.29
N SER A 292 7.24 -11.21 -11.42
CA SER A 292 7.24 -10.33 -10.25
C SER A 292 8.44 -10.63 -9.34
N GLY A 293 8.63 -11.91 -8.98
CA GLY A 293 9.76 -12.34 -8.15
C GLY A 293 11.13 -12.06 -8.78
N LEU A 294 11.29 -12.36 -10.08
CA LEU A 294 12.55 -12.11 -10.79
C LEU A 294 12.86 -10.61 -10.90
N LYS A 295 11.85 -9.77 -11.17
CA LYS A 295 11.99 -8.32 -11.20
C LYS A 295 12.36 -7.77 -9.83
N ALA A 296 11.78 -8.28 -8.74
CA ALA A 296 12.14 -7.89 -7.38
C ALA A 296 13.61 -8.23 -7.06
N VAL A 297 14.11 -9.39 -7.48
CA VAL A 297 15.54 -9.75 -7.36
C VAL A 297 16.43 -8.75 -8.11
N MET A 298 16.11 -8.43 -9.37
CA MET A 298 16.90 -7.48 -10.16
C MET A 298 16.85 -6.06 -9.59
N CYS A 299 15.68 -5.63 -9.09
CA CYS A 299 15.52 -4.35 -8.40
C CYS A 299 16.41 -4.27 -7.15
N ALA A 300 16.48 -5.34 -6.35
CA ALA A 300 17.36 -5.38 -5.18
C ALA A 300 18.85 -5.36 -5.59
N ALA A 301 19.22 -6.12 -6.62
CA ALA A 301 20.58 -6.18 -7.14
C ALA A 301 21.06 -4.82 -7.67
N ARG A 302 20.16 -4.02 -8.28
CA ARG A 302 20.45 -2.64 -8.73
C ARG A 302 20.87 -1.71 -7.59
N ARG A 303 20.38 -1.94 -6.38
CA ARG A 303 20.61 -1.06 -5.22
C ARG A 303 21.85 -1.41 -4.42
N VAL A 304 22.36 -2.62 -4.62
CA VAL A 304 23.69 -2.97 -4.16
C VAL A 304 24.65 -2.62 -5.29
N ASP A 305 25.69 -1.83 -5.00
CA ASP A 305 26.76 -1.58 -5.97
C ASP A 305 27.62 -2.84 -6.14
N CYS A 306 27.05 -3.83 -6.83
CA CYS A 306 27.65 -5.12 -7.09
C CYS A 306 28.78 -4.94 -8.11
N VAL A 307 29.95 -5.51 -7.79
CA VAL A 307 31.08 -5.53 -8.72
C VAL A 307 30.87 -6.71 -9.70
N VAL A 308 30.99 -6.47 -11.00
CA VAL A 308 30.81 -7.49 -12.05
C VAL A 308 32.15 -8.09 -12.42
N ARG A 309 32.21 -9.41 -12.58
CA ARG A 309 33.40 -10.11 -13.08
C ARG A 309 33.73 -9.64 -14.49
N GLN A 310 34.97 -9.22 -14.71
CA GLN A 310 35.51 -9.09 -16.06
C GLN A 310 35.71 -10.49 -16.66
N ILE A 311 34.72 -10.99 -17.39
CA ILE A 311 34.93 -12.16 -18.26
C ILE A 311 35.75 -11.65 -19.45
N PHE A 312 37.07 -11.81 -19.40
CA PHE A 312 37.92 -11.64 -20.58
C PHE A 312 37.48 -12.68 -21.60
N GLY A 313 36.79 -12.24 -22.66
CA GLY A 313 36.55 -13.08 -23.82
C GLY A 313 37.88 -13.49 -24.43
N GLU A 314 38.14 -14.79 -24.53
CA GLU A 314 39.15 -15.31 -25.44
C GLU A 314 38.78 -14.89 -26.88
N LYS A 315 39.82 -14.54 -27.64
CA LYS A 315 39.78 -14.00 -29.01
C LYS A 315 39.02 -14.86 -30.01
#